data_AF-A0A959QV45-F1
#
_entry.id   AF-A0A959QV45-F1
#
_cell.length_a   1.000
_cell.length_b   1.000
_cell.length_c   1.000
_cell.angle_alpha   90.00
_cell.angle_beta   90.00
_cell.angle_gamma   90.00
#
_symmetry.space_group_name_H-M   'P 1'
#
loop_
_entity.id
_entity.type
_entity.pdbx_description
1 polymer ?
#
loop_
_entity_poly.entity_id
_entity_poly.type
_entity_poly.pdbx_seq_one_letter_code
_entity_poly.pdbx_strand_id
1 'polypeptide(L)'
;MKTRILFFLFLAVSLTNAKNPYEHFGYDNSEIEAKMEVLRQNKFMIVNEDSTSDISALLFDFNLTKVSIVDKNGNIEERQIPEEMQLRWNSIDPLTSNRPYNSPYSSMGGNPIFYIDPDGRDYFKNNNNEINWFDNDSKGFSDTEAGSTWENIGKEYLSFDGEILKYNFQTGNSEGNYKDNSINFNCVSGKGKPDGTNWDDVVLQQITKFDYSIENQKKRNEGPIPEGLYSINKNKIQKIGEQSKLKQFLNEFGLGSFPGGISSWGINRWWINAESDTETFGRGGFSLHGGAIWGSRGCIDLCKNLGDFTKMFLDINQNQSKTYLKVNYDNNVIRINRQGSVWQEFQK
;
A
#
# COMPACT_ATOMS: atom_id res chain seq x y z
N MET A 1 70.01 40.51 -5.27
CA MET A 1 69.65 39.31 -4.49
C MET A 1 68.80 39.76 -3.30
N LYS A 2 67.54 39.40 -3.08
CA LYS A 2 66.61 38.43 -3.69
C LYS A 2 65.22 39.10 -3.72
N THR A 3 64.62 39.16 -4.90
CA THR A 3 63.24 39.64 -5.11
C THR A 3 62.27 38.61 -4.56
N ARG A 4 61.38 39.02 -3.65
CA ARG A 4 60.24 38.22 -3.19
C ARG A 4 59.15 38.30 -4.25
N ILE A 5 58.79 37.16 -4.85
CA ILE A 5 57.59 37.03 -5.67
C ILE A 5 56.65 36.12 -4.89
N LEU A 6 55.62 36.71 -4.30
CA LEU A 6 54.49 35.99 -3.72
C LEU A 6 53.45 35.87 -4.84
N PHE A 7 53.21 34.65 -5.32
CA PHE A 7 52.20 34.34 -6.34
C PHE A 7 50.81 34.38 -5.66
N PHE A 8 50.03 35.45 -5.89
CA PHE A 8 48.60 35.47 -5.57
C PHE A 8 47.84 35.02 -6.81
N LEU A 9 47.32 33.79 -6.79
CA LEU A 9 46.42 33.25 -7.81
C LEU A 9 45.03 33.86 -7.58
N PHE A 10 44.68 34.93 -8.30
CA PHE A 10 43.32 35.46 -8.33
C PHE A 10 42.49 34.57 -9.27
N LEU A 11 41.71 33.65 -8.71
CA LEU A 11 40.69 32.90 -9.45
C LEU A 11 39.46 33.80 -9.59
N ALA A 12 39.37 34.54 -10.69
CA ALA A 12 38.17 35.27 -11.07
C ALA A 12 37.10 34.26 -11.52
N VAL A 13 36.21 33.88 -10.61
CA VAL A 13 34.96 33.18 -10.98
C VAL A 13 34.02 34.25 -11.53
N SER A 14 33.96 34.36 -12.85
CA SER A 14 32.91 35.09 -13.53
C SER A 14 31.55 34.48 -13.18
N LEU A 15 30.73 35.24 -12.45
CA LEU A 15 29.30 35.00 -12.26
C LEU A 15 28.60 35.05 -13.62
N THR A 16 28.51 33.91 -14.29
CA THR A 16 27.58 33.76 -15.41
C THR A 16 26.19 33.51 -14.81
N ASN A 17 25.32 34.52 -14.86
CA ASN A 17 23.88 34.31 -14.68
C ASN A 17 23.45 33.25 -15.70
N ALA A 18 22.96 32.10 -15.24
CA ALA A 18 22.44 31.07 -16.12
C ALA A 18 21.30 31.68 -16.95
N LYS A 19 21.46 31.71 -18.28
CA LYS A 19 20.38 32.11 -19.18
C LYS A 19 19.23 31.12 -19.06
N ASN A 20 17.99 31.62 -19.10
CA ASN A 20 16.78 30.82 -19.07
C ASN A 20 16.84 29.71 -20.15
N PRO A 21 16.84 28.41 -19.78
CA PRO A 21 16.98 27.32 -20.74
C PRO A 21 15.79 27.21 -21.73
N TYR A 22 14.69 27.92 -21.47
CA TYR A 22 13.48 27.93 -22.30
C TYR A 22 13.41 29.09 -23.32
N GLU A 23 14.40 29.98 -23.32
CA GLU A 23 14.48 31.14 -24.22
C GLU A 23 14.45 30.70 -25.70
N HIS A 24 15.07 29.55 -26.03
CA HIS A 24 15.08 29.03 -27.41
C HIS A 24 13.71 28.53 -27.91
N PHE A 25 12.76 28.29 -27.00
CA PHE A 25 11.37 27.93 -27.34
C PHE A 25 10.44 29.16 -27.40
N GLY A 26 10.97 30.37 -27.24
CA GLY A 26 10.20 31.62 -27.30
C GLY A 26 9.57 32.06 -25.98
N TYR A 27 9.99 31.50 -24.85
CA TYR A 27 9.54 31.92 -23.52
C TYR A 27 10.57 32.88 -22.89
N ASP A 28 10.21 34.17 -22.84
CA ASP A 28 11.11 35.27 -22.38
C ASP A 28 11.05 35.50 -20.86
N ASN A 29 10.15 34.78 -20.16
CA ASN A 29 9.95 34.91 -18.71
C ASN A 29 10.53 33.68 -17.98
N SER A 30 11.23 33.90 -16.86
CA SER A 30 11.82 32.83 -16.03
C SER A 30 10.80 32.00 -15.25
N GLU A 31 9.54 32.40 -15.28
CA GLU A 31 8.42 31.74 -14.63
C GLU A 31 7.40 31.36 -15.70
N ILE A 32 7.25 30.07 -15.93
CA ILE A 32 6.12 29.55 -16.70
C ILE A 32 4.92 29.67 -15.76
N GLU A 33 4.20 30.79 -15.84
CA GLU A 33 2.87 30.90 -15.24
C GLU A 33 1.98 29.81 -15.84
N ALA A 34 1.74 28.76 -15.07
CA ALA A 34 0.83 27.71 -15.45
C ALA A 34 -0.58 28.31 -15.48
N LYS A 35 -1.20 28.33 -16.67
CA LYS A 35 -2.58 28.81 -16.93
C LYS A 35 -3.69 28.08 -16.15
N MET A 36 -3.35 27.26 -15.14
CA MET A 36 -4.28 26.64 -14.19
C MET A 36 -4.46 27.42 -12.88
N GLU A 37 -3.65 28.45 -12.60
CA GLU A 37 -3.65 29.18 -11.32
C GLU A 37 -4.83 30.14 -11.12
N VAL A 38 -5.68 30.36 -12.13
CA VAL A 38 -6.67 31.44 -12.06
C VAL A 38 -7.98 31.05 -11.35
N LEU A 39 -8.27 29.79 -11.00
CA LEU A 39 -9.64 29.43 -10.56
C LEU A 39 -9.84 28.45 -9.39
N ARG A 40 -8.82 28.07 -8.60
CA ARG A 40 -9.08 27.27 -7.38
C ARG A 40 -9.11 28.16 -6.14
N GLN A 41 -10.25 28.21 -5.47
CA GLN A 41 -10.42 28.87 -4.17
C GLN A 41 -9.60 28.08 -3.12
N ASN A 42 -8.32 28.42 -2.96
CA ASN A 42 -7.44 27.87 -1.91
C ASN A 42 -7.82 28.47 -0.55
N LYS A 43 -9.04 28.16 -0.10
CA LYS A 43 -9.55 28.57 1.21
C LYS A 43 -9.60 27.36 2.12
N PHE A 44 -8.99 27.46 3.30
CA PHE A 44 -8.96 26.41 4.31
C PHE A 44 -9.51 26.95 5.63
N MET A 45 -10.50 26.28 6.21
CA MET A 45 -11.16 26.72 7.43
C MET A 45 -10.86 25.76 8.58
N ILE A 46 -10.44 26.32 9.72
CA ILE A 46 -10.27 25.62 10.98
C ILE A 46 -11.37 26.12 11.92
N VAL A 47 -12.24 25.21 12.36
CA VAL A 47 -13.25 25.53 13.38
C VAL A 47 -12.65 25.26 14.75
N ASN A 48 -12.83 26.20 15.67
CA ASN A 48 -12.42 26.02 17.06
C ASN A 48 -13.50 25.25 17.83
N GLU A 49 -13.17 24.06 18.30
CA GLU A 49 -14.09 23.22 19.09
C GLU A 49 -14.19 23.67 20.56
N ASP A 50 -13.28 24.54 21.02
CA ASP A 50 -13.32 25.09 22.38
C ASP A 50 -14.39 26.18 22.52
N SER A 51 -15.55 25.78 23.06
CA SER A 51 -16.68 26.67 23.36
C SER A 51 -16.39 27.80 24.37
N THR A 52 -15.24 27.77 25.05
CA THR A 52 -14.83 28.81 26.00
C THR A 52 -13.98 29.90 25.37
N SER A 53 -13.50 29.69 24.14
CA SER A 53 -12.70 30.67 23.40
C SER A 53 -13.56 31.79 22.80
N ASP A 54 -12.98 32.99 22.69
CA ASP A 54 -13.61 34.10 21.96
C ASP A 54 -13.51 33.95 20.44
N ILE A 55 -12.64 33.07 19.94
CA ILE A 55 -12.44 32.77 18.52
C ILE A 55 -13.18 31.48 18.17
N SER A 56 -14.07 31.53 17.16
CA SER A 56 -14.83 30.37 16.70
C SER A 56 -14.23 29.70 15.46
N ALA A 57 -13.52 30.43 14.60
CA ALA A 57 -12.89 29.86 13.43
C ALA A 57 -11.74 30.71 12.90
N LEU A 58 -10.84 30.07 12.14
CA LEU A 58 -9.84 30.70 11.29
C LEU A 58 -10.09 30.29 9.85
N LEU A 59 -10.15 31.24 8.92
CA LEU A 59 -10.25 30.99 7.49
C LEU A 59 -9.00 31.49 6.81
N PHE A 60 -8.18 30.58 6.30
CA PHE A 60 -7.01 30.89 5.50
C PHE A 60 -7.41 31.04 4.05
N ASP A 61 -7.03 32.14 3.42
CA ASP A 61 -7.07 32.35 1.98
C ASP A 61 -5.63 32.44 1.48
N PHE A 62 -5.14 31.35 0.89
CA PHE A 62 -3.74 31.26 0.46
C PHE A 62 -3.48 32.02 -0.83
N ASN A 63 -4.52 32.29 -1.64
CA ASN A 63 -4.39 33.12 -2.83
C ASN A 63 -4.20 34.58 -2.44
N LEU A 64 -4.90 35.03 -1.40
CA LEU A 64 -4.79 36.39 -0.87
C LEU A 64 -3.72 36.52 0.22
N THR A 65 -3.10 35.41 0.63
CA THR A 65 -2.18 35.30 1.78
C THR A 65 -2.75 35.97 3.04
N LYS A 66 -4.01 35.65 3.34
CA LYS A 66 -4.76 36.22 4.45
C LYS A 66 -5.32 35.14 5.37
N VAL A 67 -5.50 35.51 6.62
CA VAL A 67 -6.31 34.75 7.58
C VAL A 67 -7.44 35.65 8.08
N SER A 68 -8.67 35.17 7.97
CA SER A 68 -9.84 35.77 8.61
C SER A 68 -10.08 35.07 9.94
N ILE A 69 -9.99 35.83 11.03
CA ILE A 69 -10.27 35.37 12.38
C ILE A 69 -11.73 35.67 12.67
N VAL A 70 -12.53 34.63 12.91
CA VAL A 70 -13.96 34.74 13.20
C VAL A 70 -14.16 34.60 14.70
N ASP A 71 -14.76 35.60 15.32
CA ASP A 71 -15.15 35.54 16.73
C ASP A 71 -16.48 34.79 16.92
N LYS A 72 -16.79 34.42 18.17
CA LYS A 72 -18.04 33.70 18.51
C LYS A 72 -19.34 34.46 18.19
N ASN A 73 -19.27 35.78 17.97
CA ASN A 73 -20.40 36.61 17.60
C ASN A 73 -20.51 36.77 16.07
N GLY A 74 -19.58 36.18 15.30
CA GLY A 74 -19.52 36.26 13.85
C GLY A 74 -18.79 37.50 13.31
N ASN A 75 -18.13 38.29 14.16
CA ASN A 75 -17.27 39.37 13.68
C ASN A 75 -16.00 38.80 13.06
N ILE A 76 -15.51 39.44 12.01
CA ILE A 76 -14.37 38.99 11.23
C ILE A 76 -13.26 40.02 11.33
N GLU A 77 -12.09 39.59 11.78
CA GLU A 77 -10.84 40.36 11.69
C GLU A 77 -9.93 39.71 10.65
N GLU A 78 -9.56 40.45 9.61
CA GLU A 78 -8.59 39.97 8.62
C GLU A 78 -7.17 40.36 8.99
N ARG A 79 -6.23 39.42 8.83
CA ARG A 79 -4.81 39.70 8.93
C ARG A 79 -4.07 39.15 7.72
N GLN A 80 -3.06 39.88 7.27
CA GLN A 80 -2.12 39.38 6.28
C GLN A 80 -1.22 38.33 6.95
N ILE A 81 -1.02 37.21 6.27
CA ILE A 81 -0.04 36.21 6.68
C ILE A 81 1.34 36.78 6.32
N PRO A 82 2.22 37.01 7.29
CA PRO A 82 3.56 37.54 7.02
C PRO A 82 4.31 36.63 6.03
N GLU A 83 5.07 37.22 5.12
CA GLU A 83 5.79 36.51 4.05
C GLU A 83 6.69 35.39 4.61
N GLU A 84 7.30 35.64 5.77
CA GLU A 84 8.15 34.69 6.49
C GLU A 84 7.41 33.46 7.04
N MET A 85 6.08 33.53 7.21
CA MET A 85 5.24 32.43 7.68
C MET A 85 4.62 31.62 6.55
N GLN A 86 4.60 32.15 5.32
CA GLN A 86 3.97 31.48 4.17
C GLN A 86 4.71 30.22 3.73
N LEU A 87 5.99 30.07 4.09
CA LEU A 87 6.87 28.98 3.66
C LEU A 87 7.35 28.09 4.83
N ARG A 88 6.75 28.22 6.02
CA ARG A 88 7.20 27.55 7.25
C ARG A 88 6.04 26.82 7.94
N TRP A 89 6.39 25.86 8.79
CA TRP A 89 5.40 25.26 9.70
C TRP A 89 4.97 26.28 10.76
N ASN A 90 3.66 26.33 11.05
CA ASN A 90 3.08 27.24 12.05
C ASN A 90 3.26 26.74 13.50
N SER A 91 3.82 25.54 13.67
CA SER A 91 4.14 24.93 14.96
C SER A 91 5.52 24.31 14.93
N ILE A 92 6.12 24.09 16.10
CA ILE A 92 7.40 23.38 16.25
C ILE A 92 7.25 21.94 15.73
N ASP A 93 8.17 21.50 14.87
CA ASP A 93 8.29 20.11 14.44
C ASP A 93 8.44 19.20 15.69
N PRO A 94 7.53 18.23 15.93
CA PRO A 94 7.60 17.32 17.07
C PRO A 94 8.91 16.51 17.15
N LEU A 95 9.63 16.35 16.05
CA LEU A 95 10.92 15.65 15.95
C LEU A 95 12.13 16.61 15.98
N THR A 96 11.93 17.89 16.28
CA THR A 96 12.97 18.92 16.42
C THR A 96 14.18 18.45 17.23
N SER A 97 13.97 17.72 18.33
CA SER A 97 15.05 17.23 19.20
C SER A 97 16.04 16.31 18.46
N ASN A 98 15.60 15.64 17.40
CA ASN A 98 16.40 14.72 16.61
C ASN A 98 17.11 15.43 15.43
N ARG A 99 16.79 16.70 15.19
CA ARG A 99 17.32 17.51 14.07
C ARG A 99 17.79 18.90 14.56
N PRO A 100 18.72 18.99 15.52
CA PRO A 100 19.12 20.27 16.14
C PRO A 100 19.79 21.25 15.17
N TYR A 101 20.21 20.77 13.99
CA TYR A 101 20.81 21.56 12.92
C TYR A 101 19.80 22.16 11.94
N ASN A 102 18.51 21.78 12.04
CA ASN A 102 17.43 22.38 11.26
C ASN A 102 16.61 23.33 12.14
N SER A 103 16.04 24.38 11.53
CA SER A 103 15.05 25.18 12.24
C SER A 103 13.82 24.32 12.57
N PRO A 104 13.27 24.40 13.80
CA PRO A 104 12.05 23.68 14.20
C PRO A 104 10.81 24.05 13.37
N TYR A 105 10.90 25.07 12.53
CA TYR A 105 9.83 25.55 11.65
C TYR A 105 10.17 25.36 10.15
N SER A 106 11.27 24.67 9.85
CA SER A 106 11.73 24.46 8.47
C SER A 106 10.85 23.41 7.78
N SER A 107 10.31 23.75 6.61
CA SER A 107 9.60 22.83 5.73
C SER A 107 10.60 22.20 4.74
N MET A 108 10.52 20.88 4.52
CA MET A 108 11.32 20.16 3.50
C MET A 108 12.83 20.48 3.49
N GLY A 109 13.42 20.77 4.66
CA GLY A 109 14.84 21.15 4.77
C GLY A 109 15.23 22.41 3.98
N GLY A 110 14.27 23.28 3.64
CA GLY A 110 14.48 24.48 2.82
C GLY A 110 14.63 24.22 1.32
N ASN A 111 14.33 23.01 0.84
CA ASN A 111 14.44 22.67 -0.58
C ASN A 111 13.23 21.84 -1.06
N PRO A 112 12.10 22.50 -1.36
CA PRO A 112 10.85 21.85 -1.76
C PRO A 112 10.87 21.28 -3.20
N ILE A 113 11.96 21.50 -3.95
CA ILE A 113 12.15 20.90 -5.29
C ILE A 113 12.61 19.46 -5.19
N PHE A 114 13.46 19.15 -4.19
CA PHE A 114 14.08 17.82 -4.04
C PHE A 114 13.61 17.06 -2.80
N TYR A 115 13.04 17.75 -1.80
CA TYR A 115 12.57 17.15 -0.57
C TYR A 115 11.08 17.37 -0.39
N ILE A 116 10.40 16.33 0.09
CA ILE A 116 8.99 16.30 0.46
C ILE A 116 8.97 15.81 1.91
N ASP A 117 8.30 16.54 2.80
CA ASP A 117 8.22 16.20 4.23
C ASP A 117 7.32 14.96 4.41
N PRO A 118 7.79 13.85 5.02
CA PRO A 118 7.31 12.50 4.67
C PRO A 118 6.17 11.89 5.51
N ASP A 119 5.55 12.63 6.42
CA ASP A 119 4.82 12.03 7.55
C ASP A 119 3.44 11.43 7.25
N GLY A 120 3.06 11.28 5.97
CA GLY A 120 1.89 10.49 5.65
C GLY A 120 1.87 9.86 4.30
N ARG A 121 2.24 8.58 4.18
CA ARG A 121 2.10 7.81 2.93
C ARG A 121 1.67 6.39 3.24
N ASP A 122 0.45 6.05 2.83
CA ASP A 122 -0.15 4.74 3.05
C ASP A 122 -0.79 4.23 1.74
N TYR A 123 -1.16 2.96 1.72
CA TYR A 123 -2.05 2.48 0.67
C TYR A 123 -3.47 2.96 0.95
N PHE A 124 -4.16 3.36 -0.10
CA PHE A 124 -5.56 3.71 -0.06
C PHE A 124 -6.35 2.82 -0.99
N LYS A 125 -7.58 2.53 -0.58
CA LYS A 125 -8.56 1.80 -1.37
C LYS A 125 -9.66 2.76 -1.83
N ASN A 126 -10.03 2.74 -3.11
CA ASN A 126 -11.17 3.53 -3.59
C ASN A 126 -12.53 2.81 -3.47
N ASN A 127 -13.59 3.51 -3.83
CA ASN A 127 -14.96 3.00 -3.95
C ASN A 127 -15.13 1.86 -4.98
N ASN A 128 -14.14 1.62 -5.85
CA ASN A 128 -14.12 0.49 -6.80
C ASN A 128 -13.21 -0.67 -6.31
N ASN A 129 -12.75 -0.65 -5.05
CA ASN A 129 -11.80 -1.62 -4.49
C ASN A 129 -10.43 -1.66 -5.20
N GLU A 130 -10.07 -0.60 -5.91
CA GLU A 130 -8.71 -0.39 -6.39
C GLU A 130 -7.84 0.06 -5.23
N ILE A 131 -6.60 -0.42 -5.17
CA ILE A 131 -5.65 -0.10 -4.12
C ILE A 131 -4.47 0.58 -4.78
N ASN A 132 -4.20 1.81 -4.38
CA ASN A 132 -3.07 2.60 -4.86
C ASN A 132 -2.30 3.16 -3.66
N TRP A 133 -1.02 3.39 -3.88
CA TRP A 133 -0.20 4.08 -2.90
C TRP A 133 -0.33 5.59 -3.09
N PHE A 134 -0.56 6.32 -2.00
CA PHE A 134 -0.57 7.77 -2.01
C PHE A 134 0.36 8.30 -0.93
N ASP A 135 0.97 9.45 -1.24
CA ASP A 135 1.66 10.31 -0.27
C ASP A 135 0.60 11.08 0.55
N ASN A 136 -0.19 10.33 1.32
CA ASN A 136 -1.19 10.86 2.26
C ASN A 136 -1.31 9.99 3.56
N ASP A 137 -1.46 10.57 4.76
CA ASP A 137 -1.79 9.88 6.04
C ASP A 137 -3.25 10.06 6.47
N SER A 138 -4.02 10.89 5.77
CA SER A 138 -5.41 11.11 6.09
C SER A 138 -6.15 9.77 6.17
N LYS A 139 -7.21 9.70 6.98
CA LYS A 139 -8.07 8.51 7.02
C LYS A 139 -8.71 8.21 5.66
N GLY A 140 -8.78 9.21 4.78
CA GLY A 140 -9.29 9.12 3.44
C GLY A 140 -9.43 10.49 2.79
N PHE A 141 -9.58 10.51 1.48
CA PHE A 141 -9.78 11.74 0.69
C PHE A 141 -10.72 11.48 -0.50
N SER A 142 -11.22 12.55 -1.12
CA SER A 142 -12.05 12.46 -2.32
C SER A 142 -11.31 13.09 -3.50
N ASP A 143 -11.14 12.32 -4.57
CA ASP A 143 -10.76 12.84 -5.87
C ASP A 143 -12.04 13.25 -6.62
N THR A 144 -12.34 14.54 -6.57
CA THR A 144 -13.55 15.12 -7.18
C THR A 144 -13.50 15.15 -8.71
N GLU A 145 -12.30 15.04 -9.31
CA GLU A 145 -12.11 15.03 -10.76
C GLU A 145 -12.36 13.62 -11.33
N ALA A 146 -11.84 12.59 -10.66
CA ALA A 146 -12.10 11.19 -11.00
C ALA A 146 -13.41 10.63 -10.39
N GLY A 147 -14.10 11.40 -9.54
CA GLY A 147 -15.30 10.94 -8.81
C GLY A 147 -15.03 9.77 -7.86
N SER A 148 -13.80 9.63 -7.38
CA SER A 148 -13.35 8.50 -6.56
C SER A 148 -13.13 8.92 -5.10
N THR A 149 -13.52 8.07 -4.16
CA THR A 149 -13.24 8.29 -2.72
C THR A 149 -12.27 7.26 -2.22
N TRP A 150 -11.17 7.69 -1.61
CA TRP A 150 -10.06 6.87 -1.16
C TRP A 150 -10.07 6.75 0.37
N GLU A 151 -9.92 5.54 0.88
CA GLU A 151 -9.84 5.20 2.30
C GLU A 151 -8.45 4.66 2.61
N ASN A 152 -7.79 5.16 3.66
CA ASN A 152 -6.48 4.66 4.07
C ASN A 152 -6.61 3.24 4.64
N ILE A 153 -5.83 2.31 4.07
CA ILE A 153 -5.79 0.90 4.47
C ILE A 153 -4.47 0.50 5.14
N GLY A 154 -3.60 1.47 5.40
CA GLY A 154 -2.34 1.37 6.11
C GLY A 154 -1.15 0.98 5.21
N LYS A 155 -0.18 0.28 5.80
CA LYS A 155 1.19 0.15 5.24
C LYS A 155 1.47 -1.17 4.54
N GLU A 156 0.46 -2.03 4.48
CA GLU A 156 0.56 -3.34 3.87
C GLU A 156 -0.78 -3.82 3.32
N TYR A 157 -0.71 -4.62 2.25
CA TYR A 157 -1.84 -5.37 1.75
C TYR A 157 -1.34 -6.61 0.98
N LEU A 158 -2.24 -7.56 0.79
CA LEU A 158 -2.03 -8.74 -0.03
C LEU A 158 -2.79 -8.59 -1.35
N SER A 159 -2.25 -9.15 -2.41
CA SER A 159 -2.94 -9.32 -3.69
C SER A 159 -2.74 -10.73 -4.20
N PHE A 160 -3.78 -11.35 -4.76
CA PHE A 160 -3.73 -12.69 -5.33
C PHE A 160 -4.31 -12.67 -6.74
N ASP A 161 -3.51 -13.09 -7.71
CA ASP A 161 -3.84 -13.06 -9.14
C ASP A 161 -4.33 -14.40 -9.72
N GLY A 162 -4.43 -15.43 -8.88
CA GLY A 162 -4.65 -16.81 -9.30
C GLY A 162 -3.40 -17.68 -9.22
N GLU A 163 -2.21 -17.10 -9.35
CA GLU A 163 -0.93 -17.80 -9.39
C GLU A 163 0.01 -17.34 -8.26
N ILE A 164 0.00 -16.03 -7.99
CA ILE A 164 0.92 -15.36 -7.10
C ILE A 164 0.11 -14.66 -6.02
N LEU A 165 0.40 -15.02 -4.76
CA LEU A 165 0.11 -14.16 -3.62
C LEU A 165 1.29 -13.21 -3.45
N LYS A 166 1.03 -11.93 -3.71
CA LYS A 166 1.96 -10.84 -3.48
C LYS A 166 1.66 -10.16 -2.16
N TYR A 167 2.67 -10.08 -1.30
CA TYR A 167 2.66 -9.29 -0.07
C TYR A 167 3.33 -7.96 -0.33
N ASN A 168 2.54 -6.89 -0.38
CA ASN A 168 2.99 -5.52 -0.59
C ASN A 168 3.12 -4.83 0.76
N PHE A 169 4.26 -4.18 0.99
CA PHE A 169 4.52 -3.48 2.24
C PHE A 169 5.50 -2.33 2.05
N GLN A 170 5.31 -1.30 2.87
CA GLN A 170 6.19 -0.15 2.90
C GLN A 170 7.32 -0.33 3.91
N THR A 171 8.53 0.12 3.59
CA THR A 171 9.62 0.27 4.58
C THR A 171 10.11 1.71 4.59
N GLY A 172 10.32 2.30 5.77
CA GLY A 172 10.95 3.61 5.93
C GLY A 172 12.39 3.51 6.45
N ASN A 173 13.22 4.49 6.12
CA ASN A 173 14.53 4.69 6.76
C ASN A 173 14.47 5.82 7.81
N SER A 174 15.56 6.02 8.57
CA SER A 174 15.67 7.06 9.60
C SER A 174 15.60 8.49 9.07
N GLU A 175 15.69 8.68 7.76
CA GLU A 175 15.62 9.97 7.07
C GLU A 175 14.21 10.25 6.55
N GLY A 176 13.26 9.33 6.73
CA GLY A 176 11.90 9.45 6.23
C GLY A 176 11.74 9.08 4.75
N ASN A 177 12.76 8.45 4.14
CA ASN A 177 12.63 7.86 2.81
C ASN A 177 11.89 6.52 2.91
N TYR A 178 10.80 6.40 2.16
CA TYR A 178 10.01 5.18 2.09
C TYR A 178 10.26 4.45 0.78
N LYS A 179 10.19 3.13 0.84
CA LYS A 179 10.27 2.24 -0.31
C LYS A 179 9.06 1.32 -0.30
N ASP A 180 8.37 1.26 -1.42
CA ASP A 180 7.38 0.23 -1.70
C ASP A 180 8.11 -1.08 -2.03
N ASN A 181 7.73 -2.15 -1.34
CA ASN A 181 8.33 -3.46 -1.53
C ASN A 181 7.23 -4.49 -1.73
N SER A 182 7.60 -5.57 -2.42
CA SER A 182 6.73 -6.73 -2.52
C SER A 182 7.52 -8.03 -2.44
N ILE A 183 6.87 -9.07 -1.91
CA ILE A 183 7.36 -10.44 -1.92
C ILE A 183 6.27 -11.32 -2.54
N ASN A 184 6.68 -12.19 -3.47
CA ASN A 184 5.78 -13.05 -4.21
C ASN A 184 5.86 -14.50 -3.70
N PHE A 185 4.71 -15.15 -3.59
CA PHE A 185 4.59 -16.55 -3.23
C PHE A 185 3.66 -17.25 -4.21
N ASN A 186 4.11 -18.35 -4.81
CA ASN A 186 3.21 -19.16 -5.63
C ASN A 186 2.09 -19.73 -4.76
N CYS A 187 0.87 -19.62 -5.23
CA CYS A 187 -0.31 -20.17 -4.60
C CYS A 187 -1.39 -20.50 -5.64
N VAL A 188 -2.41 -21.22 -5.19
CA VAL A 188 -3.58 -21.52 -6.00
C VAL A 188 -4.85 -21.40 -5.19
N SER A 189 -5.99 -21.40 -5.87
CA SER A 189 -7.29 -21.51 -5.19
C SER A 189 -8.23 -22.49 -5.88
N GLY A 190 -9.11 -23.10 -5.08
CA GLY A 190 -10.08 -24.05 -5.60
C GLY A 190 -9.46 -25.40 -5.93
N LYS A 191 -10.30 -26.30 -6.44
CA LYS A 191 -9.95 -27.69 -6.65
C LYS A 191 -9.31 -27.86 -8.02
N GLY A 192 -8.01 -28.12 -8.01
CA GLY A 192 -7.27 -28.47 -9.21
C GLY A 192 -7.78 -29.77 -9.84
N LYS A 193 -7.77 -29.83 -11.17
CA LYS A 193 -8.12 -31.04 -11.95
C LYS A 193 -6.91 -31.47 -12.78
N PRO A 194 -6.67 -32.79 -12.95
CA PRO A 194 -5.67 -33.25 -13.91
C PRO A 194 -5.97 -32.67 -15.30
N ASP A 195 -4.98 -32.07 -15.95
CA ASP A 195 -5.19 -31.31 -17.20
C ASP A 195 -5.25 -32.18 -18.46
N GLY A 196 -5.81 -33.39 -18.41
CA GLY A 196 -6.08 -34.23 -19.59
C GLY A 196 -4.90 -34.58 -20.52
N THR A 197 -3.71 -34.02 -20.31
CA THR A 197 -2.49 -34.31 -21.07
C THR A 197 -2.12 -35.74 -20.73
N ASN A 198 -2.21 -36.60 -21.75
CA ASN A 198 -1.81 -37.98 -21.65
C ASN A 198 -0.39 -38.09 -21.10
N TRP A 199 -0.17 -39.17 -20.36
CA TRP A 199 1.12 -39.67 -19.93
C TRP A 199 2.13 -39.55 -21.07
N ASP A 200 2.99 -38.55 -21.04
CA ASP A 200 4.19 -38.54 -21.87
C ASP A 200 5.24 -39.32 -21.10
N ASP A 201 5.60 -40.50 -21.64
CA ASP A 201 6.32 -41.61 -21.00
C ASP A 201 7.75 -41.30 -20.49
N VAL A 202 8.14 -40.02 -20.44
CA VAL A 202 9.51 -39.61 -20.14
C VAL A 202 9.63 -38.71 -18.90
N VAL A 203 8.55 -38.04 -18.44
CA VAL A 203 8.61 -37.25 -17.19
C VAL A 203 7.26 -37.26 -16.44
N LEU A 204 7.23 -37.91 -15.27
CA LEU A 204 6.07 -38.02 -14.35
C LEU A 204 5.68 -36.68 -13.69
N GLN A 205 5.27 -35.67 -14.45
CA GLN A 205 4.69 -34.45 -13.89
C GLN A 205 3.20 -34.38 -14.21
N GLN A 206 2.36 -34.79 -13.24
CA GLN A 206 0.93 -34.47 -13.30
C GLN A 206 0.77 -32.96 -13.23
N ILE A 207 0.38 -32.36 -14.36
CA ILE A 207 -0.04 -30.97 -14.45
C ILE A 207 -1.47 -30.86 -13.92
N THR A 208 -1.65 -29.94 -12.99
CA THR A 208 -2.95 -29.65 -12.40
C THR A 208 -3.44 -28.31 -12.93
N LYS A 209 -4.62 -28.34 -13.54
CA LYS A 209 -5.33 -27.17 -14.04
C LYS A 209 -6.26 -26.59 -12.98
N PHE A 210 -6.22 -25.28 -12.83
CA PHE A 210 -7.12 -24.49 -12.01
C PHE A 210 -7.95 -23.56 -12.90
N ASP A 211 -9.25 -23.48 -12.61
CA ASP A 211 -10.23 -22.70 -13.38
C ASP A 211 -10.78 -21.59 -12.50
N TYR A 212 -10.50 -20.36 -12.89
CA TYR A 212 -10.83 -19.12 -12.20
C TYR A 212 -11.99 -18.35 -12.82
N SER A 213 -12.65 -18.93 -13.82
CA SER A 213 -13.86 -18.34 -14.41
C SER A 213 -14.93 -18.04 -13.35
N ILE A 214 -15.71 -16.98 -13.59
CA ILE A 214 -16.84 -16.58 -12.73
C ILE A 214 -17.80 -17.77 -12.48
N GLU A 215 -18.05 -18.60 -13.49
CA GLU A 215 -18.88 -19.80 -13.34
C GLU A 215 -18.28 -20.83 -12.38
N ASN A 216 -16.95 -20.94 -12.34
CA ASN A 216 -16.28 -21.80 -11.37
C ASN A 216 -16.23 -21.15 -9.98
N GLN A 217 -16.08 -19.82 -9.87
CA GLN A 217 -16.18 -19.08 -8.60
C GLN A 217 -17.56 -19.24 -7.91
N LYS A 218 -18.63 -19.53 -8.65
CA LYS A 218 -19.95 -19.85 -8.07
C LYS A 218 -20.02 -21.23 -7.40
N LYS A 219 -19.11 -22.16 -7.71
CA LYS A 219 -19.21 -23.55 -7.27
C LYS A 219 -18.74 -23.73 -5.83
N ARG A 220 -19.69 -24.01 -4.94
CA ARG A 220 -19.40 -24.38 -3.54
C ARG A 220 -18.52 -25.64 -3.49
N ASN A 221 -17.56 -25.65 -2.58
CA ASN A 221 -16.64 -26.77 -2.31
C ASN A 221 -15.67 -27.16 -3.45
N GLU A 222 -15.64 -26.42 -4.55
CA GLU A 222 -14.78 -26.72 -5.70
C GLU A 222 -14.14 -25.47 -6.29
N GLY A 223 -14.92 -24.40 -6.44
CA GLY A 223 -14.46 -23.16 -7.04
C GLY A 223 -13.33 -22.51 -6.26
N PRO A 224 -12.53 -21.67 -6.91
CA PRO A 224 -11.58 -20.80 -6.22
C PRO A 224 -12.29 -19.83 -5.28
N ILE A 225 -11.55 -19.10 -4.45
CA ILE A 225 -12.09 -17.92 -3.77
C ILE A 225 -12.68 -16.97 -4.83
N PRO A 226 -13.87 -16.39 -4.65
CA PRO A 226 -14.38 -15.40 -5.58
C PRO A 226 -13.46 -14.18 -5.68
N GLU A 227 -13.50 -13.48 -6.81
CA GLU A 227 -12.83 -12.19 -6.94
C GLU A 227 -13.49 -11.15 -6.04
N GLY A 228 -12.69 -10.19 -5.60
CA GLY A 228 -13.15 -9.10 -4.76
C GLY A 228 -12.17 -8.78 -3.65
N LEU A 229 -12.65 -8.00 -2.69
CA LEU A 229 -11.83 -7.52 -1.59
C LEU A 229 -12.13 -8.29 -0.30
N TYR A 230 -11.06 -8.72 0.33
CA TYR A 230 -11.09 -9.47 1.57
C TYR A 230 -10.16 -8.83 2.60
N SER A 231 -10.16 -9.38 3.81
CA SER A 231 -9.19 -9.07 4.83
C SER A 231 -8.81 -10.27 5.69
N ILE A 232 -7.57 -10.23 6.16
CA ILE A 232 -6.99 -11.16 7.11
C ILE A 232 -6.66 -10.38 8.37
N ASN A 233 -7.00 -10.94 9.53
CA ASN A 233 -6.46 -10.42 10.79
C ASN A 233 -5.11 -11.08 11.07
N LYS A 234 -4.03 -10.33 10.84
CA LYS A 234 -2.63 -10.76 10.97
C LYS A 234 -2.33 -11.44 12.30
N ASN A 235 -2.90 -10.92 13.38
CA ASN A 235 -2.70 -11.41 14.75
C ASN A 235 -3.55 -12.64 15.11
N LYS A 236 -4.55 -13.01 14.28
CA LYS A 236 -5.41 -14.19 14.51
C LYS A 236 -4.94 -15.43 13.73
N ILE A 237 -3.63 -15.62 13.65
CA ILE A 237 -3.03 -16.86 13.13
C ILE A 237 -3.46 -18.05 13.98
N GLN A 238 -3.82 -19.17 13.33
CA GLN A 238 -4.09 -20.43 14.01
C GLN A 238 -2.95 -21.41 13.70
N LYS A 239 -2.25 -21.92 14.71
CA LYS A 239 -1.11 -22.83 14.51
C LYS A 239 -1.43 -24.23 15.03
N ILE A 240 -1.15 -25.26 14.21
CA ILE A 240 -1.33 -26.67 14.64
C ILE A 240 -0.36 -27.02 15.77
N GLY A 241 0.87 -26.49 15.71
CA GLY A 241 1.91 -26.74 16.70
C GLY A 241 1.57 -26.28 18.12
N GLU A 242 0.64 -25.31 18.26
CA GLU A 242 0.16 -24.80 19.55
C GLU A 242 -0.99 -25.64 20.14
N GLN A 243 -1.54 -26.60 19.39
CA GLN A 243 -2.56 -27.52 19.87
C GLN A 243 -1.94 -28.67 20.69
N SER A 244 -2.71 -29.25 21.62
CA SER A 244 -2.28 -30.46 22.33
C SER A 244 -2.09 -31.64 21.36
N LYS A 245 -1.23 -32.61 21.71
CA LYS A 245 -1.00 -33.79 20.88
C LYS A 245 -2.27 -34.59 20.58
N LEU A 246 -3.21 -34.66 21.52
CA LEU A 246 -4.52 -35.27 21.29
C LEU A 246 -5.32 -34.51 20.21
N LYS A 247 -5.35 -33.18 20.24
CA LYS A 247 -6.02 -32.38 19.20
C LYS A 247 -5.33 -32.53 17.85
N GLN A 248 -4.00 -32.54 17.81
CA GLN A 248 -3.23 -32.80 16.59
C GLN A 248 -3.56 -34.18 16.01
N PHE A 249 -3.69 -35.21 16.85
CA PHE A 249 -4.11 -36.55 16.42
C PHE A 249 -5.55 -36.56 15.90
N LEU A 250 -6.50 -35.92 16.60
CA LEU A 250 -7.91 -35.86 16.18
C LEU A 250 -8.12 -35.11 14.86
N ASN A 251 -7.26 -34.13 14.54
CA ASN A 251 -7.26 -33.44 13.25
C ASN A 251 -7.09 -34.41 12.08
N GLU A 252 -6.21 -35.41 12.18
CA GLU A 252 -5.97 -36.41 11.13
C GLU A 252 -7.24 -37.21 10.77
N PHE A 253 -8.15 -37.37 11.74
CA PHE A 253 -9.44 -38.05 11.55
C PHE A 253 -10.59 -37.10 11.23
N GLY A 254 -10.31 -35.81 11.01
CA GLY A 254 -11.34 -34.81 10.71
C GLY A 254 -12.16 -34.35 11.92
N LEU A 255 -11.75 -34.72 13.14
CA LEU A 255 -12.48 -34.44 14.39
C LEU A 255 -11.97 -33.21 15.15
N GLY A 256 -11.11 -32.42 14.53
CA GLY A 256 -10.54 -31.21 15.11
C GLY A 256 -10.73 -29.97 14.22
N SER A 257 -10.16 -28.84 14.64
CA SER A 257 -10.30 -27.57 13.92
C SER A 257 -9.48 -27.50 12.62
N PHE A 258 -8.56 -28.45 12.41
CA PHE A 258 -7.77 -28.63 11.20
C PHE A 258 -8.03 -30.03 10.61
N PRO A 259 -9.23 -30.30 10.05
CA PRO A 259 -9.54 -31.63 9.52
C PRO A 259 -8.57 -32.02 8.40
N GLY A 260 -7.89 -33.16 8.54
CA GLY A 260 -6.81 -33.61 7.64
C GLY A 260 -5.41 -33.08 8.00
N GLY A 261 -5.27 -32.42 9.16
CA GLY A 261 -3.98 -32.09 9.76
C GLY A 261 -3.06 -31.22 8.90
N ILE A 262 -1.75 -31.41 9.06
CA ILE A 262 -0.71 -30.66 8.35
C ILE A 262 -0.79 -30.91 6.84
N SER A 263 -1.21 -32.12 6.43
CA SER A 263 -1.33 -32.46 5.00
C SER A 263 -2.36 -31.57 4.28
N SER A 264 -3.45 -31.20 4.96
CA SER A 264 -4.53 -30.40 4.36
C SER A 264 -4.41 -28.89 4.61
N TRP A 265 -3.71 -28.49 5.67
CA TRP A 265 -3.69 -27.08 6.11
C TRP A 265 -2.30 -26.48 6.27
N GLY A 266 -1.24 -27.29 6.20
CA GLY A 266 0.10 -26.88 6.57
C GLY A 266 0.22 -26.66 8.09
N ILE A 267 1.24 -25.89 8.50
CA ILE A 267 1.56 -25.69 9.92
C ILE A 267 0.67 -24.65 10.62
N ASN A 268 0.00 -23.78 9.84
CA ASN A 268 -0.87 -22.73 10.32
C ASN A 268 -1.87 -22.27 9.25
N ARG A 269 -2.82 -21.40 9.63
CA ARG A 269 -3.71 -20.72 8.69
C ARG A 269 -4.20 -19.38 9.24
N TRP A 270 -4.76 -18.57 8.34
CA TRP A 270 -5.59 -17.41 8.67
C TRP A 270 -6.98 -17.56 8.07
N TRP A 271 -7.99 -17.07 8.77
CA TRP A 271 -9.31 -16.88 8.17
C TRP A 271 -9.33 -15.62 7.30
N ILE A 272 -9.95 -15.74 6.13
CA ILE A 272 -10.18 -14.66 5.18
C ILE A 272 -11.63 -14.22 5.33
N ASN A 273 -11.84 -12.91 5.52
CA ASN A 273 -13.16 -12.31 5.68
C ASN A 273 -13.47 -11.48 4.44
N ALA A 274 -14.67 -11.63 3.87
CA ALA A 274 -15.12 -10.78 2.78
C ALA A 274 -15.43 -9.37 3.31
N GLU A 275 -15.01 -8.34 2.56
CA GLU A 275 -15.48 -6.97 2.80
C GLU A 275 -16.93 -6.81 2.28
N SER A 276 -17.62 -5.74 2.69
CA SER A 276 -19.07 -5.58 2.51
C SER A 276 -19.55 -5.70 1.06
N ASP A 277 -18.72 -5.29 0.11
CA ASP A 277 -19.08 -5.16 -1.30
C ASP A 277 -18.60 -6.35 -2.14
N THR A 278 -18.06 -7.37 -1.48
CA THR A 278 -17.51 -8.56 -2.15
C THR A 278 -18.60 -9.60 -2.38
N GLU A 279 -18.92 -9.87 -3.64
CA GLU A 279 -19.83 -10.93 -4.04
C GLU A 279 -19.18 -12.30 -3.83
N THR A 280 -19.67 -13.04 -2.83
CA THR A 280 -19.14 -14.38 -2.52
C THR A 280 -19.94 -15.51 -3.15
N PHE A 281 -21.02 -15.21 -3.87
CA PHE A 281 -22.00 -16.15 -4.39
C PHE A 281 -22.59 -17.05 -3.29
N GLY A 282 -22.81 -16.47 -2.10
CA GLY A 282 -23.29 -17.19 -0.91
C GLY A 282 -22.27 -18.15 -0.29
N ARG A 283 -20.98 -18.02 -0.65
CA ARG A 283 -19.88 -18.84 -0.12
C ARG A 283 -19.17 -18.12 1.03
N GLY A 284 -18.42 -18.87 1.82
CA GLY A 284 -17.65 -18.36 2.94
C GLY A 284 -16.79 -19.45 3.58
N GLY A 285 -16.17 -19.14 4.72
CA GLY A 285 -15.22 -20.05 5.38
C GLY A 285 -13.90 -20.18 4.61
N PHE A 286 -13.45 -19.09 4.00
CA PHE A 286 -12.21 -19.03 3.25
C PHE A 286 -11.03 -18.87 4.20
N SER A 287 -9.90 -19.48 3.84
CA SER A 287 -8.66 -19.35 4.61
C SER A 287 -7.46 -19.18 3.70
N LEU A 288 -6.41 -18.59 4.24
CA LEU A 288 -5.07 -18.67 3.69
C LEU A 288 -4.31 -19.75 4.47
N HIS A 289 -3.86 -20.79 3.79
CA HIS A 289 -3.22 -21.95 4.41
C HIS A 289 -2.17 -22.57 3.47
N GLY A 290 -1.61 -23.71 3.89
CA GLY A 290 -0.71 -24.52 3.08
C GLY A 290 -1.18 -25.97 3.04
N GLY A 291 -0.27 -26.88 2.76
CA GLY A 291 -0.62 -28.30 2.67
C GLY A 291 0.39 -29.06 1.84
N ALA A 292 0.22 -30.37 1.76
CA ALA A 292 1.10 -31.25 1.00
C ALA A 292 0.79 -31.23 -0.51
N ILE A 293 -0.43 -30.84 -0.90
CA ILE A 293 -0.92 -30.88 -2.27
C ILE A 293 -1.57 -29.55 -2.59
N TRP A 294 -1.21 -28.97 -3.73
CA TRP A 294 -1.81 -27.76 -4.24
C TRP A 294 -3.31 -27.89 -4.48
N GLY A 295 -4.07 -26.95 -3.94
CA GLY A 295 -5.48 -26.78 -4.18
C GLY A 295 -6.32 -26.90 -2.92
N SER A 296 -7.53 -26.35 -2.99
CA SER A 296 -8.43 -26.24 -1.85
C SER A 296 -9.89 -26.28 -2.30
N ARG A 297 -10.82 -25.94 -1.40
CA ARG A 297 -12.26 -25.84 -1.70
C ARG A 297 -12.74 -24.37 -1.75
N GLY A 298 -11.86 -23.48 -2.20
CA GLY A 298 -12.08 -22.03 -2.27
C GLY A 298 -11.21 -21.21 -1.35
N CYS A 299 -10.18 -21.81 -0.76
CA CYS A 299 -9.17 -21.15 0.05
C CYS A 299 -7.96 -20.74 -0.82
N ILE A 300 -7.08 -19.90 -0.31
CA ILE A 300 -5.77 -19.65 -0.93
C ILE A 300 -4.78 -20.62 -0.31
N ASP A 301 -4.22 -21.50 -1.14
CA ASP A 301 -3.29 -22.54 -0.73
C ASP A 301 -1.87 -22.22 -1.22
N LEU A 302 -0.99 -21.95 -0.27
CA LEU A 302 0.44 -21.68 -0.45
C LEU A 302 1.27 -22.97 -0.48
N CYS A 303 0.68 -24.14 -0.21
CA CYS A 303 1.36 -25.42 -0.12
C CYS A 303 2.65 -25.32 0.72
N LYS A 304 3.81 -25.60 0.11
CA LYS A 304 5.14 -25.52 0.73
C LYS A 304 5.58 -24.09 1.08
N ASN A 305 5.02 -23.07 0.43
CA ASN A 305 5.41 -21.66 0.62
C ASN A 305 4.80 -21.05 1.90
N LEU A 306 3.88 -21.75 2.58
CA LEU A 306 3.22 -21.23 3.78
C LEU A 306 4.23 -20.83 4.88
N GLY A 307 5.30 -21.60 5.06
CA GLY A 307 6.32 -21.32 6.07
C GLY A 307 7.04 -19.99 5.84
N ASP A 308 7.54 -19.80 4.62
CA ASP A 308 8.23 -18.57 4.20
C ASP A 308 7.28 -17.37 4.23
N PHE A 309 6.05 -17.55 3.72
CA PHE A 309 5.01 -16.53 3.84
C PHE A 309 4.76 -16.15 5.29
N THR A 310 4.54 -17.12 6.17
CA THR A 310 4.28 -16.87 7.60
C THR A 310 5.40 -16.06 8.24
N LYS A 311 6.64 -16.45 7.96
CA LYS A 311 7.82 -15.78 8.49
C LYS A 311 7.85 -14.33 8.02
N MET A 312 7.80 -14.08 6.71
CA MET A 312 7.85 -12.73 6.16
C MET A 312 6.65 -11.88 6.59
N PHE A 313 5.45 -12.46 6.57
CA PHE A 313 4.24 -11.78 6.94
C PHE A 313 4.28 -11.34 8.39
N LEU A 314 4.72 -12.18 9.33
CA LEU A 314 4.80 -11.82 10.75
C LEU A 314 6.03 -10.99 11.14
N ASP A 315 7.20 -11.25 10.54
CA ASP A 315 8.45 -10.54 10.86
C ASP A 315 8.41 -9.08 10.39
N ILE A 316 7.75 -8.82 9.25
CA ILE A 316 7.49 -7.47 8.76
C ILE A 316 6.30 -6.90 9.55
N ASN A 317 6.61 -6.33 10.71
CA ASN A 317 5.61 -5.75 11.60
C ASN A 317 5.31 -4.28 11.21
N GLN A 318 4.16 -4.06 10.58
CA GLN A 318 3.63 -2.73 10.26
C GLN A 318 2.73 -2.15 11.37
N ASN A 319 2.66 -2.81 12.53
CA ASN A 319 1.75 -2.46 13.62
C ASN A 319 0.27 -2.39 13.17
N GLN A 320 -0.09 -3.21 12.18
CA GLN A 320 -1.42 -3.28 11.58
C GLN A 320 -2.00 -4.68 11.80
N SER A 321 -3.23 -4.72 12.32
CA SER A 321 -3.90 -5.99 12.61
C SER A 321 -4.77 -6.50 11.45
N LYS A 322 -5.43 -5.60 10.71
CA LYS A 322 -6.24 -5.94 9.53
C LYS A 322 -5.41 -5.70 8.28
N THR A 323 -5.05 -6.75 7.56
CA THR A 323 -4.39 -6.66 6.25
C THR A 323 -5.42 -6.95 5.17
N TYR A 324 -5.61 -6.02 4.24
CA TYR A 324 -6.50 -6.25 3.10
C TYR A 324 -5.90 -7.28 2.14
N LEU A 325 -6.77 -8.01 1.45
CA LEU A 325 -6.44 -9.02 0.45
C LEU A 325 -7.30 -8.76 -0.79
N LYS A 326 -6.69 -8.28 -1.87
CA LYS A 326 -7.34 -8.10 -3.16
C LYS A 326 -7.22 -9.39 -3.98
N VAL A 327 -8.33 -9.98 -4.38
CA VAL A 327 -8.37 -11.14 -5.28
C VAL A 327 -8.88 -10.66 -6.64
N ASN A 328 -8.09 -10.86 -7.69
CA ASN A 328 -8.47 -10.54 -9.07
C ASN A 328 -7.74 -11.51 -9.99
N TYR A 329 -8.43 -12.24 -10.84
CA TYR A 329 -7.81 -13.24 -11.70
C TYR A 329 -7.40 -12.65 -13.05
N ASP A 330 -6.09 -12.43 -13.21
CA ASP A 330 -5.51 -11.96 -14.48
C ASP A 330 -5.72 -13.00 -15.60
N ASN A 331 -5.68 -14.30 -15.24
CA ASN A 331 -5.92 -15.41 -16.14
C ASN A 331 -7.01 -16.33 -15.60
N ASN A 332 -7.99 -16.64 -16.44
CA ASN A 332 -9.09 -17.54 -16.07
C ASN A 332 -8.67 -19.01 -15.89
N VAL A 333 -7.49 -19.40 -16.38
CA VAL A 333 -6.98 -20.76 -16.26
C VAL A 333 -5.48 -20.71 -16.02
N ILE A 334 -5.02 -21.43 -15.00
CA ILE A 334 -3.59 -21.66 -14.77
C ILE A 334 -3.28 -23.14 -14.69
N ARG A 335 -2.02 -23.47 -14.96
CA ARG A 335 -1.50 -24.85 -14.94
C ARG A 335 -0.22 -24.89 -14.12
N ILE A 336 -0.23 -25.70 -13.08
CA ILE A 336 0.93 -25.88 -12.20
C ILE A 336 1.36 -27.34 -12.16
N ASN A 337 2.65 -27.56 -12.07
CA ASN A 337 3.18 -28.89 -11.75
C ASN A 337 3.18 -29.13 -10.22
N ARG A 338 3.47 -30.36 -9.80
CA ARG A 338 3.59 -30.70 -8.36
C ARG A 338 4.63 -29.86 -7.61
N GLN A 339 5.62 -29.30 -8.30
CA GLN A 339 6.66 -28.47 -7.69
C GLN A 339 6.22 -27.01 -7.52
N GLY A 340 5.04 -26.63 -8.02
CA GLY A 340 4.50 -25.27 -7.97
C GLY A 340 5.09 -24.33 -9.03
N SER A 341 5.76 -24.87 -10.06
CA SER A 341 6.21 -24.10 -11.22
C SER A 341 5.08 -23.99 -12.24
N VAL A 342 4.86 -22.78 -12.73
CA VAL A 342 3.82 -22.48 -13.72
C VAL A 342 4.33 -22.82 -15.11
N TRP A 343 3.54 -23.60 -15.85
CA TRP A 343 3.81 -23.91 -17.24
C TRP A 343 2.99 -22.99 -18.13
N GLN A 344 3.65 -22.02 -18.76
CA GLN A 344 3.06 -21.28 -19.88
C GLN A 344 3.24 -22.13 -21.15
N GLU A 345 2.14 -22.46 -21.83
CA GLU A 345 2.21 -23.00 -23.19
C GLU A 345 2.85 -21.92 -24.08
N PHE A 346 4.04 -22.20 -24.63
CA PHE A 346 4.46 -21.52 -25.85
C PHE A 346 3.46 -21.92 -26.93
N GLN A 347 2.47 -21.06 -27.18
CA GLN A 347 1.61 -21.14 -28.36
C GLN A 347 2.55 -21.16 -29.57
N LYS A 348 2.53 -22.25 -30.33
CA LYS A 348 3.22 -22.36 -31.63
C LYS A 348 2.39 -21.71 -32.72
#